data_AF-A0A817A5M5-F1
#
_entry.id   AF-A0A817A5M5-F1
#
_cell.length_a   1.000
_cell.length_b   1.000
_cell.length_c   1.000
_cell.angle_alpha   90.00
_cell.angle_beta   90.00
_cell.angle_gamma   90.00
#
_symmetry.space_group_name_H-M   'P 1'
#
loop_
_entity.id
_entity.type
_entity.pdbx_description
1 polymer ?
#
loop_
_entity_poly.entity_id
_entity_poly.type
_entity_poly.pdbx_seq_one_letter_code
_entity_poly.pdbx_strand_id
1 'polypeptide(L)'
;MIDRRLEQGFTVWKAETFANNNEQGNPARNEGGPAWNNDDFFTDLNPAFWQNIDQRIEYLASKGMVISMAQGIGRSMKNASAESDHKRLARYILARYGAYPTVWITAQEFNDMAAGACGQCWAHVAEYVYDFDPYKRANSMHNAYTNPIVYHDQLWYGFVTLQQSHNRVSSVDYWLTQYNAIPPRPILEDEANYEDIIPWYGGGTITPKWKTRQSAWQSQIAGTFGFTYGAQGIWWACYATKEINYNCGNGSDARAWNTAIDFSVGEQMSFMASFWTAFDWWILVPDENAIIWLAAPNNTQRPYQKTDGNNRTLVIAYLPLQLNGTVYNGTVRNLSPTGVYMSQWFNPRNGTYSMIDKGWMPTKSGLWNIPNQPTSNDDWVLKIQLINGSNTSPNYAFGMNIKRSSDQNINDRFNKAVDGNLSTSWQINNTQGSNNSWLTIEFCVNITFNKVRIIAYGQRTTAYYIEYWNGTNWFIAYTKSTLNNKDDITFTAVTGSQMRIVFTSDDGYSSIVYEVEVYDLTSTDI
;
A
#
# COMPACT_ATOMS: atom_id res chain seq x y z
N MET A 1 -7.02 18.39 4.92
CA MET A 1 -7.25 17.13 4.19
C MET A 1 -5.94 16.35 4.03
N ILE A 2 -4.92 16.96 3.43
CA ILE A 2 -3.62 16.33 3.15
C ILE A 2 -2.92 15.80 4.41
N ASP A 3 -2.80 16.61 5.48
CA ASP A 3 -2.16 16.13 6.73
C ASP A 3 -2.83 14.90 7.30
N ARG A 4 -4.16 14.87 7.28
CA ARG A 4 -4.92 13.71 7.74
C ARG A 4 -4.69 12.47 6.89
N ARG A 5 -4.53 12.62 5.57
CA ARG A 5 -4.19 11.50 4.68
C ARG A 5 -2.77 10.98 4.94
N LEU A 6 -1.81 11.85 5.28
CA LEU A 6 -0.48 11.42 5.67
C LEU A 6 -0.50 10.62 6.98
N GLU A 7 -1.25 11.08 7.98
CA GLU A 7 -1.44 10.33 9.24
C GLU A 7 -2.05 8.95 9.00
N GLN A 8 -2.91 8.83 7.98
CA GLN A 8 -3.52 7.57 7.54
C GLN A 8 -2.62 6.75 6.59
N GLY A 9 -1.38 7.18 6.34
CA GLY A 9 -0.39 6.43 5.56
C GLY A 9 -0.53 6.53 4.04
N PHE A 10 -1.31 7.48 3.52
CA PHE A 10 -1.40 7.72 2.07
C PHE A 10 -0.13 8.40 1.55
N THR A 11 0.40 7.88 0.44
CA THR A 11 1.64 8.36 -0.18
C THR A 11 1.44 9.04 -1.54
N VAL A 12 0.25 8.88 -2.14
CA VAL A 12 -0.11 9.44 -3.44
C VAL A 12 -1.36 10.30 -3.30
N TRP A 13 -1.34 11.48 -3.92
CA TRP A 13 -2.52 12.33 -4.09
C TRP A 13 -2.91 12.40 -5.56
N LYS A 14 -4.07 11.85 -5.91
CA LYS A 14 -4.66 11.98 -7.24
C LYS A 14 -5.47 13.27 -7.31
N ALA A 15 -5.17 14.12 -8.28
CA ALA A 15 -5.85 15.39 -8.50
C ALA A 15 -6.06 15.68 -9.98
N GLU A 16 -7.09 16.46 -10.26
CA GLU A 16 -7.46 16.87 -11.60
C GLU A 16 -7.55 18.38 -11.65
N THR A 17 -7.03 18.99 -12.73
CA THR A 17 -7.17 20.45 -12.89
C THR A 17 -8.58 20.82 -13.37
N PHE A 18 -9.25 19.91 -14.09
CA PHE A 18 -10.49 20.16 -14.84
C PHE A 18 -10.42 21.39 -15.77
N ALA A 19 -9.22 21.94 -16.03
CA ALA A 19 -9.07 23.15 -16.83
C ALA A 19 -9.47 22.93 -18.29
N ASN A 20 -9.53 21.67 -18.75
CA ASN A 20 -10.07 21.28 -20.05
C ASN A 20 -11.57 20.91 -20.02
N ASN A 21 -12.29 21.10 -18.91
CA ASN A 21 -13.73 20.82 -18.86
C ASN A 21 -14.55 22.12 -18.84
N ASN A 22 -15.37 22.32 -19.87
CA ASN A 22 -16.35 23.41 -19.95
C ASN A 22 -17.78 22.89 -20.20
N GLU A 23 -18.01 21.59 -20.01
CA GLU A 23 -19.32 21.00 -20.25
C GLU A 23 -20.41 21.69 -19.42
N GLN A 24 -21.54 21.97 -20.07
CA GLN A 24 -22.72 22.61 -19.47
C GLN A 24 -22.43 23.99 -18.84
N GLY A 25 -21.40 24.70 -19.29
CA GLY A 25 -21.05 26.01 -18.75
C GLY A 25 -20.52 25.93 -17.31
N ASN A 26 -19.87 24.82 -16.95
CA ASN A 26 -19.22 24.63 -15.66
C ASN A 26 -17.69 24.74 -15.78
N PRO A 27 -17.14 25.94 -16.06
CA PRO A 27 -15.70 26.12 -16.17
C PRO A 27 -15.03 25.88 -14.81
N ALA A 28 -13.87 25.21 -14.82
CA ALA A 28 -13.09 25.01 -13.61
C ALA A 28 -12.76 26.35 -12.92
N ARG A 29 -13.04 26.43 -11.62
CA ARG A 29 -12.86 27.61 -10.78
C ARG A 29 -12.24 27.22 -9.44
N ASN A 30 -11.36 28.06 -8.93
CA ASN A 30 -10.82 27.98 -7.56
C ASN A 30 -10.71 29.40 -6.96
N GLU A 31 -9.99 29.58 -5.86
CA GLU A 31 -9.86 30.88 -5.20
C GLU A 31 -9.11 31.93 -6.05
N GLY A 32 -8.43 31.51 -7.12
CA GLY A 32 -7.84 32.38 -8.14
C GLY A 32 -8.79 32.75 -9.28
N GLY A 33 -10.05 32.31 -9.24
CA GLY A 33 -11.05 32.55 -10.29
C GLY A 33 -11.18 31.38 -11.29
N PRO A 34 -11.74 31.60 -12.49
CA PRO A 34 -11.85 30.57 -13.52
C PRO A 34 -10.49 30.25 -14.15
N ALA A 35 -10.32 29.05 -14.70
CA ALA A 35 -9.09 28.66 -15.40
C ALA A 35 -8.79 29.50 -16.64
N TRP A 36 -9.84 30.09 -17.25
CA TRP A 36 -9.78 30.91 -18.46
C TRP A 36 -10.54 32.22 -18.23
N ASN A 37 -9.97 33.34 -18.65
CA ASN A 37 -10.62 34.64 -18.63
C ASN A 37 -11.70 34.71 -19.70
N ASN A 38 -12.77 35.48 -19.48
CA ASN A 38 -13.83 35.76 -20.46
C ASN A 38 -14.44 34.52 -21.17
N ASP A 39 -14.32 33.33 -20.58
CA ASP A 39 -14.66 32.04 -21.19
C ASP A 39 -13.91 31.74 -22.51
N ASP A 40 -12.78 32.42 -22.76
CA ASP A 40 -11.85 32.24 -23.87
C ASP A 40 -11.00 30.96 -23.66
N PHE A 41 -11.67 29.84 -23.85
CA PHE A 41 -11.18 28.50 -23.58
C PHE A 41 -9.96 28.15 -24.43
N PHE A 42 -8.89 27.66 -23.80
CA PHE A 42 -7.58 27.38 -24.42
C PHE A 42 -6.82 28.59 -24.98
N THR A 43 -7.34 29.80 -24.91
CA THR A 43 -6.74 31.00 -25.51
C THR A 43 -6.30 32.03 -24.48
N ASP A 44 -7.15 32.39 -23.51
CA ASP A 44 -6.84 33.39 -22.48
C ASP A 44 -6.81 32.75 -21.08
N LEU A 45 -5.67 32.15 -20.74
CA LEU A 45 -5.45 31.47 -19.47
C LEU A 45 -5.39 32.48 -18.32
N ASN A 46 -6.11 32.22 -17.22
CA ASN A 46 -6.04 33.04 -16.01
C ASN A 46 -4.88 32.58 -15.11
N PRO A 47 -3.77 33.35 -14.95
CA PRO A 47 -2.63 32.91 -14.15
C PRO A 47 -2.96 32.71 -12.67
N ALA A 48 -3.93 33.46 -12.12
CA ALA A 48 -4.27 33.38 -10.70
C ALA A 48 -4.89 32.01 -10.33
N PHE A 49 -5.66 31.40 -11.23
CA PHE A 49 -6.16 30.03 -11.05
C PHE A 49 -5.01 29.03 -10.87
N TRP A 50 -3.97 29.15 -11.69
CA TRP A 50 -2.81 28.25 -11.63
C TRP A 50 -1.90 28.58 -10.46
N GLN A 51 -1.77 29.84 -10.04
CA GLN A 51 -1.05 30.22 -8.82
C GLN A 51 -1.68 29.62 -7.55
N ASN A 52 -3.02 29.49 -7.53
CA ASN A 52 -3.69 28.77 -6.44
C ASN A 52 -3.37 27.27 -6.47
N ILE A 53 -3.28 26.66 -7.65
CA ILE A 53 -2.85 25.25 -7.78
C ILE A 53 -1.40 25.08 -7.33
N ASP A 54 -0.49 26.01 -7.65
CA ASP A 54 0.91 25.97 -7.20
C ASP A 54 1.00 25.74 -5.69
N GLN A 55 0.25 26.52 -4.91
CA GLN A 55 0.25 26.42 -3.44
C GLN A 55 -0.16 25.02 -2.96
N ARG A 56 -1.13 24.39 -3.66
CA ARG A 56 -1.60 23.03 -3.33
C ARG A 56 -0.55 21.98 -3.69
N ILE A 57 0.11 22.13 -4.84
CA ILE A 57 1.17 21.24 -5.33
C ILE A 57 2.42 21.35 -4.45
N GLU A 58 2.83 22.57 -4.10
CA GLU A 58 3.91 22.83 -3.16
C GLU A 58 3.63 22.23 -1.80
N TYR A 59 2.40 22.35 -1.31
CA TYR A 59 2.01 21.74 -0.04
C TYR A 59 2.13 20.21 -0.11
N LEU A 60 1.56 19.56 -1.12
CA LEU A 60 1.69 18.11 -1.33
C LEU A 60 3.16 17.66 -1.39
N ALA A 61 3.98 18.37 -2.18
CA ALA A 61 5.39 18.05 -2.34
C ALA A 61 6.19 18.25 -1.03
N SER A 62 5.88 19.32 -0.27
CA SER A 62 6.52 19.57 1.05
C SER A 62 6.24 18.48 2.07
N LYS A 63 5.18 17.69 1.84
CA LYS A 63 4.78 16.54 2.65
C LYS A 63 5.31 15.21 2.13
N GLY A 64 6.11 15.20 1.06
CA GLY A 64 6.67 13.99 0.47
C GLY A 64 5.67 13.14 -0.31
N MET A 65 4.50 13.68 -0.68
CA MET A 65 3.52 12.95 -1.48
C MET A 65 3.91 12.92 -2.95
N VAL A 66 3.67 11.77 -3.60
CA VAL A 66 3.64 11.68 -5.06
C VAL A 66 2.33 12.30 -5.55
N ILE A 67 2.40 13.11 -6.60
CA ILE A 67 1.25 13.86 -7.12
C ILE A 67 0.84 13.23 -8.45
N SER A 68 -0.21 12.41 -8.43
CA SER A 68 -0.83 11.90 -9.66
C SER A 68 -1.74 12.98 -10.23
N MET A 69 -1.32 13.60 -11.32
CA MET A 69 -1.99 14.77 -11.88
C MET A 69 -2.64 14.43 -13.21
N ALA A 70 -3.94 14.71 -13.29
CA ALA A 70 -4.65 14.72 -14.55
C ALA A 70 -4.96 16.13 -15.07
N GLN A 71 -4.82 16.29 -16.39
CA GLN A 71 -5.25 17.51 -17.06
C GLN A 71 -6.76 17.68 -16.91
N GLY A 72 -7.53 16.58 -17.05
CA GLY A 72 -8.93 16.51 -16.65
C GLY A 72 -9.59 15.26 -17.20
N ILE A 73 -10.74 15.38 -17.87
CA ILE A 73 -11.60 14.24 -18.22
C ILE A 73 -11.69 13.95 -19.73
N GLY A 74 -11.83 12.69 -20.10
CA GLY A 74 -11.74 12.18 -21.46
C GLY A 74 -12.75 12.83 -22.41
N ARG A 75 -13.99 13.00 -21.93
CA ARG A 75 -15.09 13.60 -22.71
C ARG A 75 -14.90 15.06 -23.12
N SER A 76 -13.91 15.76 -22.54
CA SER A 76 -13.55 17.11 -22.97
C SER A 76 -12.91 17.18 -24.36
N MET A 77 -12.38 16.07 -24.88
CA MET A 77 -11.82 15.99 -26.22
C MET A 77 -12.55 14.94 -27.03
N LYS A 78 -13.47 15.39 -27.89
CA LYS A 78 -14.35 14.51 -28.68
C LYS A 78 -13.80 14.12 -30.05
N ASN A 79 -12.82 14.87 -30.55
CA ASN A 79 -12.18 14.62 -31.84
C ASN A 79 -10.82 15.34 -31.92
N ALA A 80 -10.10 15.12 -33.02
CA ALA A 80 -8.74 15.61 -33.21
C ALA A 80 -8.61 17.13 -33.38
N SER A 81 -9.70 17.87 -33.64
CA SER A 81 -9.61 19.33 -33.87
C SER A 81 -9.15 20.10 -32.62
N ALA A 82 -9.39 19.55 -31.43
CA ALA A 82 -8.98 20.15 -30.16
C ALA A 82 -7.63 19.60 -29.65
N GLU A 83 -6.99 18.66 -30.36
CA GLU A 83 -5.79 17.98 -29.88
C GLU A 83 -4.61 18.96 -29.71
N SER A 84 -4.44 19.92 -30.61
CA SER A 84 -3.40 20.95 -30.50
C SER A 84 -3.54 21.82 -29.26
N ASP A 85 -4.78 22.11 -28.88
CA ASP A 85 -5.08 22.91 -27.69
C ASP A 85 -4.82 22.12 -26.40
N HIS A 86 -5.18 20.84 -26.40
CA HIS A 86 -4.86 19.94 -25.30
C HIS A 86 -3.36 19.72 -25.14
N LYS A 87 -2.60 19.53 -26.23
CA LYS A 87 -1.13 19.47 -26.20
C LYS A 87 -0.50 20.76 -25.69
N ARG A 88 -1.06 21.92 -26.06
CA ARG A 88 -0.60 23.23 -25.56
C ARG A 88 -0.83 23.37 -24.06
N LEU A 89 -2.01 22.98 -23.55
CA LEU A 89 -2.31 22.94 -22.12
C LEU A 89 -1.41 21.93 -21.38
N ALA A 90 -1.24 20.72 -21.92
CA ALA A 90 -0.38 19.70 -21.34
C ALA A 90 1.06 20.19 -21.19
N ARG A 91 1.61 20.89 -22.20
CA ARG A 91 2.94 21.51 -22.13
C ARG A 91 3.02 22.59 -21.04
N TYR A 92 1.96 23.38 -20.87
CA TYR A 92 1.91 24.40 -19.82
C TYR A 92 1.92 23.76 -18.42
N ILE A 93 1.09 22.73 -18.19
CA ILE A 93 1.05 21.95 -16.94
C ILE A 93 2.41 21.32 -16.66
N LEU A 94 3.02 20.67 -17.66
CA LEU A 94 4.34 20.06 -17.55
C LEU A 94 5.42 21.08 -17.21
N ALA A 95 5.45 22.23 -17.89
CA ALA A 95 6.42 23.29 -17.63
C ALA A 95 6.31 23.84 -16.20
N ARG A 96 5.09 23.90 -15.66
CA ARG A 96 4.81 24.45 -14.33
C ARG A 96 5.08 23.45 -13.22
N TYR A 97 4.73 22.18 -13.41
CA TYR A 97 4.76 21.17 -12.34
C TYR A 97 5.79 20.05 -12.55
N GLY A 98 6.49 19.99 -13.68
CA GLY A 98 7.45 18.95 -14.00
C GLY A 98 8.73 18.95 -13.15
N ALA A 99 8.93 19.92 -12.26
CA ALA A 99 9.99 19.89 -11.26
C ALA A 99 9.56 19.20 -9.94
N TYR A 100 8.26 18.99 -9.72
CA TYR A 100 7.69 18.37 -8.52
C TYR A 100 7.65 16.82 -8.67
N PRO A 101 7.38 16.06 -7.59
CA PRO A 101 7.26 14.59 -7.63
C PRO A 101 5.94 14.15 -8.29
N THR A 102 5.77 14.45 -9.58
CA THR A 102 4.54 14.17 -10.33
C THR A 102 4.55 12.81 -11.02
N VAL A 103 3.36 12.25 -11.20
CA VAL A 103 3.03 11.18 -12.14
C VAL A 103 1.91 11.72 -13.03
N TRP A 104 1.99 11.48 -14.33
CA TRP A 104 1.05 12.07 -15.29
C TRP A 104 -0.07 11.11 -15.66
N ILE A 105 -1.31 11.57 -15.57
CA ILE A 105 -2.50 10.88 -16.08
C ILE A 105 -3.17 11.83 -17.08
N THR A 106 -3.01 11.71 -18.39
CA THR A 106 -3.48 12.82 -19.27
C THR A 106 -4.98 13.07 -19.20
N ALA A 107 -5.79 12.02 -19.07
CA ALA A 107 -7.22 12.14 -18.87
C ALA A 107 -7.77 11.04 -17.95
N GLN A 108 -8.77 11.42 -17.16
CA GLN A 108 -9.74 10.52 -16.56
C GLN A 108 -10.64 9.93 -17.64
N GLU A 109 -10.95 8.63 -17.59
CA GLU A 109 -11.93 8.00 -18.50
C GLU A 109 -11.65 8.30 -19.99
N PHE A 110 -10.37 8.21 -20.39
CA PHE A 110 -9.88 8.68 -21.70
C PHE A 110 -10.63 8.06 -22.89
N ASN A 111 -11.21 6.88 -22.68
CA ASN A 111 -11.88 6.06 -23.67
C ASN A 111 -13.39 5.86 -23.37
N ASP A 112 -14.02 6.75 -22.60
CA ASP A 112 -15.48 6.72 -22.44
C ASP A 112 -16.19 7.14 -23.75
N MET A 113 -16.45 6.14 -24.58
CA MET A 113 -17.15 6.30 -25.86
C MET A 113 -18.60 6.76 -25.67
N ALA A 114 -19.24 6.46 -24.54
CA ALA A 114 -20.62 6.88 -24.27
C ALA A 114 -20.70 8.40 -24.03
N ALA A 115 -19.65 8.97 -23.41
CA ALA A 115 -19.49 10.41 -23.27
C ALA A 115 -18.86 11.09 -24.50
N GLY A 116 -18.45 10.30 -25.50
CA GLY A 116 -17.89 10.77 -26.78
C GLY A 116 -16.39 11.09 -26.72
N ALA A 117 -15.64 10.52 -25.78
CA ALA A 117 -14.20 10.73 -25.68
C ALA A 117 -13.44 10.18 -26.89
N CYS A 118 -12.48 10.96 -27.41
CA CYS A 118 -11.54 10.49 -28.43
C CYS A 118 -10.32 9.85 -27.74
N GLY A 119 -10.38 8.55 -27.49
CA GLY A 119 -9.29 7.83 -26.81
C GLY A 119 -7.95 7.90 -27.54
N GLN A 120 -7.94 7.84 -28.88
CA GLN A 120 -6.70 7.98 -29.67
C GLN A 120 -6.09 9.39 -29.55
N CYS A 121 -6.93 10.43 -29.53
CA CYS A 121 -6.46 11.80 -29.37
C CYS A 121 -5.77 11.97 -28.00
N TRP A 122 -6.31 11.34 -26.94
CA TRP A 122 -5.71 11.35 -25.61
C TRP A 122 -4.38 10.60 -25.55
N ALA A 123 -4.25 9.49 -26.29
CA ALA A 123 -2.98 8.79 -26.44
C ALA A 123 -1.91 9.69 -27.08
N HIS A 124 -2.25 10.48 -28.10
CA HIS A 124 -1.32 11.45 -28.69
C HIS A 124 -0.91 12.56 -27.71
N VAL A 125 -1.79 12.97 -26.79
CA VAL A 125 -1.45 13.92 -25.72
C VAL A 125 -0.50 13.26 -24.71
N ALA A 126 -0.74 11.99 -24.34
CA ALA A 126 0.12 11.24 -23.42
C ALA A 126 1.52 11.00 -23.98
N GLU A 127 1.62 10.62 -25.24
CA GLU A 127 2.89 10.51 -25.97
C GLU A 127 3.63 11.86 -25.99
N TYR A 128 2.92 12.94 -26.33
CA TYR A 128 3.50 14.29 -26.36
C TYR A 128 4.00 14.74 -24.99
N VAL A 129 3.27 14.48 -23.89
CA VAL A 129 3.74 14.77 -22.53
C VAL A 129 5.03 14.01 -22.24
N TYR A 130 5.06 12.71 -22.55
CA TYR A 130 6.25 11.88 -22.34
C TYR A 130 7.46 12.39 -23.13
N ASP A 131 7.28 12.76 -24.39
CA ASP A 131 8.35 13.29 -25.25
C ASP A 131 8.95 14.59 -24.71
N PHE A 132 8.11 15.48 -24.18
CA PHE A 132 8.54 16.75 -23.61
C PHE A 132 9.01 16.68 -22.17
N ASP A 133 8.64 15.66 -21.39
CA ASP A 133 9.09 15.50 -20.00
C ASP A 133 10.58 15.14 -19.98
N PRO A 134 11.48 16.04 -19.49
CA PRO A 134 12.91 15.77 -19.48
C PRO A 134 13.29 14.63 -18.52
N TYR A 135 12.42 14.28 -17.57
CA TYR A 135 12.66 13.22 -16.60
C TYR A 135 12.04 11.89 -17.00
N LYS A 136 11.25 11.84 -18.09
CA LYS A 136 10.56 10.64 -18.57
C LYS A 136 9.81 9.90 -17.46
N ARG A 137 9.09 10.65 -16.61
CA ARG A 137 8.37 10.09 -15.46
C ARG A 137 7.28 9.13 -15.89
N ALA A 138 6.79 8.36 -14.93
CA ALA A 138 5.62 7.52 -15.13
C ALA A 138 4.44 8.37 -15.66
N ASN A 139 3.86 7.89 -16.76
CA ASN A 139 2.83 8.56 -17.53
C ASN A 139 1.79 7.52 -17.96
N SER A 140 0.52 7.87 -17.87
CA SER A 140 -0.59 6.98 -18.20
C SER A 140 -1.86 7.76 -18.56
N MET A 141 -2.96 7.04 -18.74
CA MET A 141 -4.32 7.53 -19.01
C MET A 141 -5.29 6.67 -18.23
N HIS A 142 -6.25 7.29 -17.53
CA HIS A 142 -7.24 6.58 -16.75
C HIS A 142 -8.28 5.89 -17.62
N ASN A 143 -8.39 4.57 -17.53
CA ASN A 143 -9.42 3.83 -18.25
C ASN A 143 -10.82 4.20 -17.73
N ALA A 144 -11.79 4.27 -18.63
CA ALA A 144 -13.19 4.13 -18.26
C ALA A 144 -13.50 2.66 -17.90
N TYR A 145 -14.74 2.38 -17.48
CA TYR A 145 -15.18 1.04 -17.04
C TYR A 145 -14.94 -0.12 -18.04
N THR A 146 -14.70 0.19 -19.32
CA THR A 146 -14.42 -0.79 -20.38
C THR A 146 -13.03 -1.42 -20.28
N ASN A 147 -12.07 -0.75 -19.62
CA ASN A 147 -10.72 -1.25 -19.31
C ASN A 147 -10.04 -2.04 -20.45
N PRO A 148 -9.82 -1.43 -21.63
CA PRO A 148 -9.19 -2.11 -22.75
C PRO A 148 -7.71 -2.43 -22.48
N ILE A 149 -7.19 -3.48 -23.12
CA ILE A 149 -5.75 -3.77 -23.18
C ILE A 149 -5.20 -3.08 -24.43
N VAL A 150 -4.66 -1.87 -24.25
CA VAL A 150 -4.14 -1.03 -25.33
C VAL A 150 -2.87 -0.31 -24.89
N TYR A 151 -1.98 -0.04 -25.86
CA TYR A 151 -0.72 0.69 -25.66
C TYR A 151 0.31 0.02 -24.73
N HIS A 152 0.14 -1.26 -24.39
CA HIS A 152 1.11 -2.01 -23.60
C HIS A 152 2.50 -2.07 -24.25
N ASP A 153 2.59 -1.92 -25.56
CA ASP A 153 3.83 -1.87 -26.34
C ASP A 153 4.45 -0.45 -26.44
N GLN A 154 3.73 0.58 -25.98
CA GLN A 154 4.18 1.97 -26.11
C GLN A 154 5.04 2.39 -24.93
N LEU A 155 6.21 2.98 -25.20
CA LEU A 155 7.15 3.39 -24.15
C LEU A 155 6.56 4.46 -23.22
N TRP A 156 5.77 5.38 -23.76
CA TRP A 156 5.13 6.47 -23.02
C TRP A 156 4.01 6.00 -22.08
N TYR A 157 3.51 4.78 -22.24
CA TYR A 157 2.45 4.20 -21.39
C TYR A 157 3.09 3.39 -20.26
N GLY A 158 3.42 4.09 -19.16
CA GLY A 158 4.22 3.56 -18.06
C GLY A 158 3.53 2.47 -17.25
N PHE A 159 2.21 2.56 -17.08
CA PHE A 159 1.41 1.63 -16.29
C PHE A 159 -0.07 1.68 -16.71
N VAL A 160 -0.82 0.62 -16.44
CA VAL A 160 -2.27 0.54 -16.65
C VAL A 160 -2.98 1.07 -15.41
N THR A 161 -3.98 1.92 -15.61
CA THR A 161 -4.95 2.31 -14.58
C THR A 161 -6.31 1.72 -14.91
N LEU A 162 -7.00 1.20 -13.91
CA LEU A 162 -8.29 0.54 -14.08
C LEU A 162 -9.40 1.27 -13.31
N GLN A 163 -10.62 1.11 -13.82
CA GLN A 163 -11.86 1.57 -13.18
C GLN A 163 -12.85 0.41 -13.09
N GLN A 164 -12.94 -0.24 -11.93
CA GLN A 164 -13.81 -1.42 -11.75
C GLN A 164 -15.32 -1.08 -11.79
N SER A 165 -15.70 0.17 -11.46
CA SER A 165 -17.05 0.71 -11.23
C SER A 165 -17.27 1.17 -9.79
N HIS A 166 -18.40 1.83 -9.54
CA HIS A 166 -19.01 1.93 -8.22
C HIS A 166 -20.19 0.97 -8.04
N ASN A 167 -20.48 0.64 -6.77
CA ASN A 167 -21.43 -0.36 -6.27
C ASN A 167 -21.38 -1.78 -6.91
N ARG A 168 -20.24 -2.18 -7.47
CA ARG A 168 -20.03 -3.48 -8.13
C ARG A 168 -18.66 -4.04 -7.80
N VAL A 169 -18.59 -5.33 -7.50
CA VAL A 169 -17.33 -6.08 -7.40
C VAL A 169 -17.16 -6.97 -8.64
N SER A 170 -15.92 -7.37 -8.93
CA SER A 170 -15.55 -8.30 -10.00
C SER A 170 -14.82 -9.51 -9.41
N SER A 171 -14.76 -10.62 -10.16
CA SER A 171 -13.82 -11.71 -9.83
C SER A 171 -12.38 -11.18 -9.90
N VAL A 172 -11.47 -11.87 -9.22
CA VAL A 172 -10.01 -11.66 -9.32
C VAL A 172 -9.51 -11.65 -10.79
N ASP A 173 -10.19 -12.40 -11.67
CA ASP A 173 -9.86 -12.52 -13.10
C ASP A 173 -9.90 -11.18 -13.85
N TYR A 174 -10.68 -10.21 -13.36
CA TYR A 174 -10.73 -8.87 -13.93
C TYR A 174 -9.34 -8.20 -13.95
N TRP A 175 -8.62 -8.27 -12.84
CA TRP A 175 -7.26 -7.73 -12.73
C TRP A 175 -6.21 -8.67 -13.33
N LEU A 176 -6.37 -9.99 -13.18
CA LEU A 176 -5.44 -10.97 -13.77
C LEU A 176 -5.40 -10.88 -15.30
N THR A 177 -6.52 -10.51 -15.94
CA THR A 177 -6.57 -10.30 -17.40
C THR A 177 -5.61 -9.19 -17.83
N GLN A 178 -5.52 -8.10 -17.06
CA GLN A 178 -4.62 -6.98 -17.32
C GLN A 178 -3.17 -7.31 -16.90
N TYR A 179 -2.99 -8.01 -15.78
CA TYR A 179 -1.68 -8.45 -15.30
C TYR A 179 -0.98 -9.41 -16.29
N ASN A 180 -1.74 -10.34 -16.88
CA ASN A 180 -1.23 -11.35 -17.82
C ASN A 180 -1.15 -10.84 -19.27
N ALA A 181 -1.54 -9.59 -19.54
CA ALA A 181 -1.46 -9.01 -20.87
C ALA A 181 0.00 -8.94 -21.35
N ILE A 182 0.21 -9.13 -22.65
CA ILE A 182 1.52 -9.06 -23.29
C ILE A 182 1.51 -7.91 -24.31
N PRO A 183 2.49 -6.98 -24.27
CA PRO A 183 3.59 -6.89 -23.29
C PRO A 183 3.14 -6.60 -21.85
N PRO A 184 3.89 -7.08 -20.83
CA PRO A 184 3.52 -6.86 -19.44
C PRO A 184 3.65 -5.38 -19.05
N ARG A 185 2.74 -4.91 -18.18
CA ARG A 185 2.78 -3.57 -17.60
C ARG A 185 2.39 -3.61 -16.12
N PRO A 186 2.96 -2.71 -15.28
CA PRO A 186 2.42 -2.48 -13.94
C PRO A 186 0.95 -2.07 -14.04
N ILE A 187 0.11 -2.56 -13.13
CA ILE A 187 -1.32 -2.26 -13.11
C ILE A 187 -1.71 -1.60 -11.78
N LEU A 188 -2.63 -0.64 -11.84
CA LEU A 188 -3.20 0.08 -10.69
C LEU A 188 -4.73 0.03 -10.81
N GLU A 189 -5.41 -0.40 -9.76
CA GLU A 189 -6.84 -0.10 -9.64
C GLU A 189 -6.95 1.34 -9.12
N ASP A 190 -7.32 2.24 -10.02
CA ASP A 190 -7.22 3.68 -9.81
C ASP A 190 -8.59 4.30 -9.48
N GLU A 191 -9.69 3.58 -9.74
CA GLU A 191 -11.04 4.02 -9.38
C GLU A 191 -12.02 2.84 -9.17
N ALA A 192 -12.20 2.43 -7.92
CA ALA A 192 -13.19 1.42 -7.56
C ALA A 192 -13.95 1.76 -6.28
N ASN A 193 -15.27 1.58 -6.32
CA ASN A 193 -16.17 1.55 -5.16
C ASN A 193 -15.79 2.55 -4.05
N TYR A 194 -15.83 3.86 -4.34
CA TYR A 194 -15.59 4.89 -3.33
C TYR A 194 -16.45 4.64 -2.08
N GLU A 195 -15.88 4.82 -0.89
CA GLU A 195 -16.59 4.56 0.36
C GLU A 195 -17.83 5.46 0.46
N ASP A 196 -18.97 4.85 0.80
CA ASP A 196 -20.28 5.49 0.89
C ASP A 196 -20.82 6.13 -0.41
N ILE A 197 -20.21 5.89 -1.58
CA ILE A 197 -20.70 6.47 -2.85
C ILE A 197 -22.08 5.95 -3.22
N ILE A 198 -22.88 6.81 -3.84
CA ILE A 198 -24.29 6.58 -4.18
C ILE A 198 -24.47 6.75 -5.69
N PRO A 199 -24.06 5.75 -6.50
CA PRO A 199 -24.22 5.83 -7.93
C PRO A 199 -25.68 5.60 -8.33
N TRP A 200 -26.26 6.52 -9.10
CA TRP A 200 -27.61 6.37 -9.66
C TRP A 200 -27.76 5.05 -10.44
N TYR A 201 -26.78 4.74 -11.29
CA TYR A 201 -26.73 3.50 -12.06
C TYR A 201 -26.51 2.24 -11.20
N GLY A 202 -26.03 2.39 -9.97
CA GLY A 202 -25.89 1.30 -9.00
C GLY A 202 -27.09 1.17 -8.07
N GLY A 203 -28.28 1.58 -8.52
CA GLY A 203 -29.54 1.45 -7.77
C GLY A 203 -29.80 2.58 -6.78
N GLY A 204 -29.00 3.66 -6.79
CA GLY A 204 -29.22 4.84 -5.95
C GLY A 204 -29.09 4.56 -4.46
N THR A 205 -28.31 3.53 -4.07
CA THR A 205 -28.08 3.17 -2.67
C THR A 205 -26.60 3.34 -2.31
N ILE A 206 -26.35 3.55 -1.02
CA ILE A 206 -25.00 3.65 -0.47
C ILE A 206 -24.24 2.36 -0.77
N THR A 207 -23.07 2.49 -1.39
CA THR A 207 -22.16 1.39 -1.66
C THR A 207 -21.71 0.75 -0.34
N PRO A 208 -21.96 -0.56 -0.11
CA PRO A 208 -21.52 -1.21 1.10
C PRO A 208 -20.00 -1.16 1.26
N LYS A 209 -19.52 -0.77 2.45
CA LYS A 209 -18.09 -0.57 2.78
C LYS A 209 -17.18 -1.76 2.46
N TRP A 210 -17.70 -2.99 2.58
CA TRP A 210 -16.94 -4.19 2.26
C TRP A 210 -16.56 -4.26 0.77
N LYS A 211 -17.32 -3.62 -0.14
CA LYS A 211 -16.99 -3.58 -1.58
C LYS A 211 -15.70 -2.79 -1.82
N THR A 212 -15.52 -1.66 -1.15
CA THR A 212 -14.30 -0.85 -1.22
C THR A 212 -13.08 -1.66 -0.77
N ARG A 213 -13.15 -2.28 0.43
CA ARG A 213 -12.07 -3.15 0.93
C ARG A 213 -11.78 -4.33 0.00
N GLN A 214 -12.83 -5.02 -0.46
CA GLN A 214 -12.68 -6.16 -1.34
C GLN A 214 -12.00 -5.77 -2.66
N SER A 215 -12.37 -4.63 -3.24
CA SER A 215 -11.74 -4.11 -4.46
C SER A 215 -10.25 -3.86 -4.25
N ALA A 216 -9.89 -3.22 -3.12
CA ALA A 216 -8.50 -2.97 -2.76
C ALA A 216 -7.70 -4.27 -2.62
N TRP A 217 -8.16 -5.21 -1.79
CA TRP A 217 -7.44 -6.46 -1.54
C TRP A 217 -7.39 -7.40 -2.74
N GLN A 218 -8.50 -7.58 -3.47
CA GLN A 218 -8.49 -8.44 -4.66
C GLN A 218 -7.61 -7.86 -5.77
N SER A 219 -7.59 -6.53 -5.96
CA SER A 219 -6.72 -5.90 -6.95
C SER A 219 -5.24 -6.16 -6.66
N GLN A 220 -4.79 -5.94 -5.41
CA GLN A 220 -3.40 -6.17 -5.05
C GLN A 220 -3.03 -7.64 -5.10
N ILE A 221 -3.91 -8.56 -4.68
CA ILE A 221 -3.68 -10.00 -4.80
C ILE A 221 -3.58 -10.43 -6.27
N ALA A 222 -4.31 -9.78 -7.17
CA ALA A 222 -4.27 -10.07 -8.59
C ALA A 222 -3.12 -9.41 -9.34
N GLY A 223 -2.29 -8.60 -8.69
CA GLY A 223 -1.08 -8.04 -9.30
C GLY A 223 -0.99 -6.52 -9.35
N THR A 224 -1.95 -5.77 -8.81
CA THR A 224 -1.77 -4.31 -8.73
C THR A 224 -0.66 -3.93 -7.77
N PHE A 225 0.08 -2.88 -8.12
CA PHE A 225 1.16 -2.34 -7.29
C PHE A 225 0.64 -1.41 -6.18
N GLY A 226 -0.66 -1.14 -6.16
CA GLY A 226 -1.31 -0.22 -5.25
C GLY A 226 -2.82 -0.19 -5.46
N PHE A 227 -3.48 0.74 -4.76
CA PHE A 227 -4.91 1.00 -4.87
C PHE A 227 -5.19 2.47 -4.57
N THR A 228 -6.02 3.12 -5.40
CA THR A 228 -6.46 4.49 -5.16
C THR A 228 -7.80 4.47 -4.43
N TYR A 229 -7.80 4.90 -3.17
CA TYR A 229 -9.02 5.05 -2.37
C TYR A 229 -9.71 6.38 -2.68
N GLY A 230 -11.04 6.33 -2.78
CA GLY A 230 -11.89 7.52 -2.75
C GLY A 230 -13.11 7.31 -1.86
N ALA A 231 -13.81 8.40 -1.58
CA ALA A 231 -14.99 8.41 -0.73
C ALA A 231 -15.97 9.49 -1.16
N GLN A 232 -17.27 9.25 -0.95
CA GLN A 232 -18.30 10.26 -1.08
C GLN A 232 -17.98 11.46 -0.19
N GLY A 233 -18.08 12.67 -0.76
CA GLY A 233 -17.67 13.91 -0.09
C GLY A 233 -16.19 14.26 -0.24
N ILE A 234 -15.31 13.30 -0.54
CA ILE A 234 -13.88 13.54 -0.79
C ILE A 234 -13.59 13.73 -2.28
N TRP A 235 -14.09 12.84 -3.14
CA TRP A 235 -13.77 12.85 -4.58
C TRP A 235 -14.17 14.17 -5.27
N TRP A 236 -15.23 14.81 -4.78
CA TRP A 236 -15.69 16.13 -5.24
C TRP A 236 -15.39 17.26 -4.23
N ALA A 237 -14.69 16.96 -3.13
CA ALA A 237 -14.35 17.89 -2.06
C ALA A 237 -15.54 18.73 -1.50
N CYS A 238 -16.67 18.07 -1.28
CA CYS A 238 -17.91 18.70 -0.82
C CYS A 238 -17.72 19.41 0.52
N TYR A 239 -17.84 20.73 0.55
CA TYR A 239 -17.62 21.58 1.72
C TYR A 239 -18.66 21.34 2.81
N ALA A 240 -19.93 21.16 2.45
CA ALA A 240 -21.02 20.91 3.39
C ALA A 240 -22.06 19.91 2.87
N THR A 241 -22.83 19.32 3.80
CA THR A 241 -23.92 18.37 3.49
C THR A 241 -25.16 19.00 2.87
N LYS A 242 -25.18 20.32 2.66
CA LYS A 242 -26.30 21.07 2.08
C LYS A 242 -25.98 21.67 0.71
N GLU A 243 -24.89 21.25 0.09
CA GLU A 243 -24.55 21.70 -1.25
C GLU A 243 -25.61 21.28 -2.27
N ILE A 244 -25.89 22.18 -3.21
CA ILE A 244 -26.85 21.94 -4.31
C ILE A 244 -26.23 21.02 -5.39
N ASN A 245 -24.96 20.64 -5.23
CA ASN A 245 -24.28 19.77 -6.18
C ASN A 245 -24.66 18.30 -5.95
N TYR A 246 -25.29 17.68 -6.95
CA TYR A 246 -25.69 16.27 -6.90
C TYR A 246 -24.53 15.30 -6.65
N ASN A 247 -23.29 15.66 -7.03
CA ASN A 247 -22.09 14.86 -6.75
C ASN A 247 -21.79 14.74 -5.24
N CYS A 248 -22.35 15.63 -4.42
CA CYS A 248 -22.20 15.62 -2.97
C CYS A 248 -23.25 14.78 -2.24
N GLY A 249 -24.23 14.23 -2.97
CA GLY A 249 -25.40 13.57 -2.39
C GLY A 249 -26.47 14.57 -1.97
N ASN A 250 -27.62 14.09 -1.46
CA ASN A 250 -28.74 14.93 -1.05
C ASN A 250 -29.31 14.47 0.30
N GLY A 251 -29.81 15.40 1.11
CA GLY A 251 -30.48 15.09 2.38
C GLY A 251 -29.57 14.33 3.36
N SER A 252 -30.08 13.22 3.92
CA SER A 252 -29.33 12.34 4.84
C SER A 252 -28.13 11.63 4.18
N ASP A 253 -28.07 11.64 2.86
CA ASP A 253 -27.08 10.91 2.08
C ASP A 253 -25.89 11.78 1.67
N ALA A 254 -25.97 13.09 1.92
CA ALA A 254 -24.86 14.00 1.64
C ALA A 254 -23.69 13.77 2.62
N ARG A 255 -22.47 13.80 2.09
CA ARG A 255 -21.23 13.68 2.89
C ARG A 255 -20.37 14.92 2.68
N ALA A 256 -19.97 15.56 3.79
CA ALA A 256 -18.99 16.64 3.75
C ALA A 256 -17.57 16.05 3.84
N TRP A 257 -16.61 16.69 3.18
CA TRP A 257 -15.24 16.20 3.11
C TRP A 257 -14.60 16.06 4.50
N ASN A 258 -14.92 16.98 5.41
CA ASN A 258 -14.32 17.04 6.74
C ASN A 258 -14.81 15.93 7.69
N THR A 259 -15.93 15.27 7.37
CA THR A 259 -16.38 14.07 8.08
C THR A 259 -15.99 12.80 7.31
N ALA A 260 -16.08 12.84 5.98
CA ALA A 260 -15.70 11.73 5.11
C ALA A 260 -14.20 11.39 5.16
N ILE A 261 -13.36 12.34 5.57
CA ILE A 261 -11.91 12.14 5.72
C ILE A 261 -11.57 11.04 6.74
N ASP A 262 -12.45 10.81 7.72
CA ASP A 262 -12.32 9.85 8.80
C ASP A 262 -13.22 8.61 8.63
N PHE A 263 -13.67 8.35 7.40
CA PHE A 263 -14.39 7.10 7.15
C PHE A 263 -13.51 5.87 7.36
N SER A 264 -14.16 4.81 7.85
CA SER A 264 -13.54 3.59 8.33
C SER A 264 -12.70 2.85 7.28
N VAL A 265 -13.13 2.81 6.02
CA VAL A 265 -12.33 2.10 5.00
C VAL A 265 -11.09 2.90 4.64
N GLY A 266 -11.15 4.24 4.71
CA GLY A 266 -9.98 5.10 4.58
C GLY A 266 -8.89 4.77 5.60
N GLU A 267 -9.24 4.56 6.86
CA GLU A 267 -8.31 4.06 7.90
C GLU A 267 -7.85 2.63 7.60
N GLN A 268 -8.72 1.75 7.12
CA GLN A 268 -8.38 0.36 6.77
C GLN A 268 -7.35 0.26 5.64
N MET A 269 -7.24 1.26 4.77
CA MET A 269 -6.17 1.32 3.77
C MET A 269 -4.78 1.46 4.42
N SER A 270 -4.67 2.09 5.59
CA SER A 270 -3.41 2.17 6.34
C SER A 270 -2.94 0.77 6.80
N PHE A 271 -3.88 -0.08 7.23
CA PHE A 271 -3.58 -1.45 7.64
C PHE A 271 -3.16 -2.31 6.45
N MET A 272 -3.81 -2.11 5.30
CA MET A 272 -3.43 -2.78 4.06
C MET A 272 -2.03 -2.36 3.61
N ALA A 273 -1.74 -1.05 3.58
CA ALA A 273 -0.41 -0.55 3.23
C ALA A 273 0.65 -1.13 4.16
N SER A 274 0.44 -1.04 5.48
CA SER A 274 1.36 -1.57 6.50
C SER A 274 1.58 -3.08 6.36
N PHE A 275 0.53 -3.84 6.01
CA PHE A 275 0.64 -5.28 5.76
C PHE A 275 1.57 -5.58 4.58
N TRP A 276 1.39 -4.90 3.44
CA TRP A 276 2.19 -5.18 2.25
C TRP A 276 3.62 -4.66 2.35
N THR A 277 3.84 -3.50 2.97
CA THR A 277 5.18 -2.92 3.12
C THR A 277 6.03 -3.61 4.20
N ALA A 278 5.48 -4.58 4.93
CA ALA A 278 6.24 -5.44 5.83
C ALA A 278 7.09 -6.50 5.09
N PHE A 279 6.94 -6.60 3.77
CA PHE A 279 7.62 -7.58 2.93
C PHE A 279 8.14 -6.91 1.66
N ASP A 280 9.03 -7.61 0.95
CA ASP A 280 9.41 -7.26 -0.42
C ASP A 280 8.26 -7.59 -1.39
N TRP A 281 7.09 -6.97 -1.21
CA TRP A 281 5.85 -7.33 -1.91
C TRP A 281 5.98 -7.33 -3.44
N TRP A 282 6.95 -6.58 -4.00
CA TRP A 282 7.24 -6.52 -5.43
C TRP A 282 7.79 -7.82 -6.01
N ILE A 283 8.30 -8.75 -5.18
CA ILE A 283 8.70 -10.10 -5.64
C ILE A 283 7.52 -11.10 -5.64
N LEU A 284 6.37 -10.71 -5.07
CA LEU A 284 5.21 -11.58 -4.98
C LEU A 284 4.37 -11.53 -6.25
N VAL A 285 4.13 -12.70 -6.84
CA VAL A 285 3.36 -12.86 -8.06
C VAL A 285 2.04 -13.59 -7.79
N PRO A 286 0.95 -13.28 -8.51
CA PRO A 286 -0.29 -14.07 -8.47
C PRO A 286 0.00 -15.55 -8.82
N ASP A 287 -0.37 -16.49 -7.94
CA ASP A 287 -0.06 -17.93 -8.10
C ASP A 287 -1.31 -18.78 -7.82
N GLU A 288 -2.13 -19.02 -8.85
CA GLU A 288 -3.32 -19.88 -8.72
C GLU A 288 -3.01 -21.30 -8.24
N ASN A 289 -1.78 -21.79 -8.46
CA ASN A 289 -1.39 -23.15 -8.16
C ASN A 289 -0.96 -23.34 -6.70
N ALA A 290 -0.74 -22.25 -5.95
CA ALA A 290 -0.32 -22.32 -4.56
C ALA A 290 -1.34 -22.95 -3.63
N ILE A 291 -2.64 -22.72 -3.87
CA ILE A 291 -3.70 -23.19 -2.97
C ILE A 291 -4.82 -23.86 -3.77
N ILE A 292 -5.22 -25.04 -3.31
CA ILE A 292 -6.49 -25.65 -3.71
C ILE A 292 -7.53 -25.27 -2.66
N TRP A 293 -8.45 -24.38 -3.04
CA TRP A 293 -9.59 -24.02 -2.19
C TRP A 293 -10.71 -25.05 -2.31
N LEU A 294 -11.27 -25.50 -1.19
CA LEU A 294 -12.41 -26.42 -1.21
C LEU A 294 -13.70 -25.61 -1.40
N ALA A 295 -14.50 -26.01 -2.39
CA ALA A 295 -15.80 -25.40 -2.69
C ALA A 295 -15.79 -23.86 -2.85
N ALA A 296 -14.64 -23.27 -3.21
CA ALA A 296 -14.58 -21.84 -3.52
C ALA A 296 -15.45 -21.51 -4.74
N PRO A 297 -16.21 -20.41 -4.70
CA PRO A 297 -16.98 -19.99 -5.85
C PRO A 297 -16.05 -19.39 -6.91
N ASN A 298 -16.44 -19.51 -8.18
CA ASN A 298 -15.72 -18.93 -9.32
C ASN A 298 -16.23 -17.53 -9.70
N ASN A 299 -16.81 -16.81 -8.74
CA ASN A 299 -17.46 -15.52 -8.96
C ASN A 299 -16.69 -14.39 -8.24
N THR A 300 -17.38 -13.30 -7.92
CA THR A 300 -16.81 -12.14 -7.23
C THR A 300 -16.27 -12.48 -5.83
N GLN A 301 -16.69 -13.59 -5.22
CA GLN A 301 -16.14 -14.08 -3.96
C GLN A 301 -15.11 -15.20 -4.16
N ARG A 302 -14.41 -15.26 -5.28
CA ARG A 302 -13.29 -16.19 -5.44
C ARG A 302 -12.11 -15.73 -4.57
N PRO A 303 -11.60 -16.56 -3.63
CA PRO A 303 -10.36 -16.27 -2.93
C PRO A 303 -9.18 -16.49 -3.88
N TYR A 304 -8.09 -15.78 -3.64
CA TYR A 304 -6.90 -15.88 -4.49
C TYR A 304 -5.64 -15.52 -3.71
N GLN A 305 -4.48 -15.85 -4.27
CA GLN A 305 -3.21 -15.79 -3.56
C GLN A 305 -2.03 -15.33 -4.40
N LYS A 306 -1.02 -14.82 -3.70
CA LYS A 306 0.32 -14.51 -4.19
C LYS A 306 1.39 -15.30 -3.45
N THR A 307 2.48 -15.57 -4.15
CA THR A 307 3.69 -16.21 -3.59
C THR A 307 4.96 -15.55 -4.12
N ASP A 308 6.09 -15.80 -3.47
CA ASP A 308 7.45 -15.49 -3.94
C ASP A 308 7.94 -16.52 -5.00
N GLY A 309 7.01 -17.04 -5.81
CA GLY A 309 7.27 -18.07 -6.81
C GLY A 309 7.37 -19.49 -6.21
N ASN A 310 8.29 -20.29 -6.75
CA ASN A 310 8.38 -21.71 -6.41
C ASN A 310 8.98 -21.99 -5.02
N ASN A 311 9.68 -21.02 -4.42
CA ASN A 311 10.27 -21.20 -3.09
C ASN A 311 9.20 -21.22 -1.99
N ARG A 312 8.08 -20.53 -2.22
CA ARG A 312 6.91 -20.44 -1.32
C ARG A 312 7.31 -20.14 0.13
N THR A 313 8.30 -19.27 0.30
CA THR A 313 8.69 -18.79 1.63
C THR A 313 7.66 -17.84 2.21
N LEU A 314 6.85 -17.22 1.34
CA LEU A 314 5.72 -16.40 1.71
C LEU A 314 4.53 -16.71 0.81
N VAL A 315 3.42 -17.12 1.41
CA VAL A 315 2.13 -17.31 0.74
C VAL A 315 1.11 -16.40 1.40
N ILE A 316 0.51 -15.51 0.61
CA ILE A 316 -0.51 -14.58 1.08
C ILE A 316 -1.77 -14.80 0.26
N ALA A 317 -2.90 -15.01 0.93
CA ALA A 317 -4.19 -15.15 0.25
C ALA A 317 -5.23 -14.19 0.83
N TYR A 318 -6.03 -13.57 -0.04
CA TYR A 318 -7.22 -12.82 0.38
C TYR A 318 -8.46 -13.67 0.20
N LEU A 319 -9.27 -13.70 1.26
CA LEU A 319 -10.51 -14.43 1.37
C LEU A 319 -11.65 -13.41 1.52
N PRO A 320 -12.40 -13.12 0.44
CA PRO A 320 -13.54 -12.18 0.47
C PRO A 320 -14.65 -12.60 1.46
N LEU A 321 -15.50 -11.67 1.90
CA LEU A 321 -16.68 -12.07 2.67
C LEU A 321 -17.58 -13.01 1.86
N GLN A 322 -18.19 -13.99 2.53
CA GLN A 322 -19.09 -14.96 1.92
C GLN A 322 -20.55 -14.56 2.13
N LEU A 323 -21.22 -14.14 1.05
CA LEU A 323 -22.64 -13.74 1.09
C LEU A 323 -23.60 -14.90 1.40
N ASN A 324 -23.16 -16.14 1.20
CA ASN A 324 -23.95 -17.35 1.45
C ASN A 324 -23.62 -18.03 2.80
N GLY A 325 -22.78 -17.42 3.64
CA GLY A 325 -22.45 -17.94 4.97
C GLY A 325 -21.45 -19.11 5.02
N THR A 326 -20.91 -19.54 3.88
CA THR A 326 -19.83 -20.54 3.82
C THR A 326 -18.51 -19.93 4.33
N VAL A 327 -17.58 -20.76 4.79
CA VAL A 327 -16.20 -20.35 5.14
C VAL A 327 -15.23 -21.01 4.18
N TYR A 328 -14.18 -20.32 3.76
CA TYR A 328 -13.13 -20.98 2.98
C TYR A 328 -12.21 -21.78 3.87
N ASN A 329 -11.77 -22.90 3.32
CA ASN A 329 -10.65 -23.72 3.76
C ASN A 329 -10.01 -24.33 2.49
N GLY A 330 -8.89 -25.01 2.65
CA GLY A 330 -8.16 -25.52 1.49
C GLY A 330 -6.87 -26.21 1.86
N THR A 331 -6.05 -26.43 0.84
CA THR A 331 -4.73 -27.03 1.00
C THR A 331 -3.71 -26.21 0.24
N VAL A 332 -2.70 -25.70 0.95
CA VAL A 332 -1.51 -25.10 0.34
C VAL A 332 -0.62 -26.22 -0.18
N ARG A 333 -0.02 -26.02 -1.34
CA ARG A 333 0.81 -27.00 -2.03
C ARG A 333 2.26 -26.54 -2.15
N ASN A 334 3.13 -27.45 -2.58
CA ASN A 334 4.55 -27.25 -2.93
C ASN A 334 5.33 -26.39 -1.91
N LEU A 335 4.98 -26.45 -0.64
CA LEU A 335 5.82 -25.92 0.43
C LEU A 335 7.06 -26.81 0.55
N SER A 336 8.21 -26.22 0.91
CA SER A 336 9.40 -27.01 1.25
C SER A 336 9.09 -28.05 2.33
N PRO A 337 9.22 -29.37 2.07
CA PRO A 337 8.89 -30.41 3.06
C PRO A 337 9.78 -30.41 4.30
N THR A 338 10.94 -29.75 4.21
CA THR A 338 11.87 -29.54 5.34
C THR A 338 11.76 -28.15 5.93
N GLY A 339 10.91 -27.29 5.36
CA GLY A 339 10.67 -25.94 5.86
C GLY A 339 9.81 -25.96 7.11
N VAL A 340 10.11 -25.05 8.04
CA VAL A 340 9.30 -24.80 9.22
C VAL A 340 8.55 -23.50 9.01
N TYR A 341 7.24 -23.50 9.19
CA TYR A 341 6.37 -22.38 8.85
C TYR A 341 5.61 -21.83 10.06
N MET A 342 5.10 -20.61 9.88
CA MET A 342 4.12 -19.94 10.71
C MET A 342 2.95 -19.52 9.84
N SER A 343 1.73 -19.70 10.34
CA SER A 343 0.50 -19.29 9.66
C SER A 343 -0.37 -18.41 10.57
N GLN A 344 -0.91 -17.34 10.00
CA GLN A 344 -1.70 -16.34 10.72
C GLN A 344 -2.88 -15.88 9.87
N TRP A 345 -3.99 -15.57 10.55
CA TRP A 345 -5.05 -14.74 10.00
C TRP A 345 -4.73 -13.27 10.27
N PHE A 346 -4.84 -12.43 9.25
CA PHE A 346 -4.83 -10.98 9.37
C PHE A 346 -6.24 -10.45 9.12
N ASN A 347 -6.70 -9.56 9.99
CA ASN A 347 -8.00 -8.93 9.91
C ASN A 347 -7.88 -7.56 9.20
N PRO A 348 -8.34 -7.44 7.93
CA PRO A 348 -8.19 -6.22 7.16
C PRO A 348 -9.06 -5.05 7.66
N ARG A 349 -9.97 -5.29 8.62
CA ARG A 349 -10.84 -4.26 9.18
C ARG A 349 -10.18 -3.47 10.30
N ASN A 350 -9.20 -4.05 10.99
CA ASN A 350 -8.60 -3.47 12.19
C ASN A 350 -7.08 -3.72 12.31
N GLY A 351 -6.45 -4.38 11.34
CA GLY A 351 -5.00 -4.59 11.31
C GLY A 351 -4.47 -5.66 12.26
N THR A 352 -5.32 -6.42 12.95
CA THR A 352 -4.85 -7.39 13.95
C THR A 352 -4.52 -8.75 13.33
N TYR A 353 -3.51 -9.42 13.91
CA TYR A 353 -3.16 -10.80 13.58
C TYR A 353 -3.71 -11.78 14.61
N SER A 354 -4.09 -12.97 14.16
CA SER A 354 -4.44 -14.12 15.00
C SER A 354 -3.62 -15.32 14.54
N MET A 355 -2.90 -15.95 15.47
CA MET A 355 -2.08 -17.12 15.15
C MET A 355 -2.98 -18.30 14.76
N ILE A 356 -2.65 -18.97 13.66
CA ILE A 356 -3.26 -20.25 13.29
C ILE A 356 -2.40 -21.37 13.87
N ASP A 357 -1.14 -21.41 13.46
CA ASP A 357 -0.14 -22.40 13.91
C ASP A 357 1.27 -21.85 13.70
N LYS A 358 2.25 -22.32 14.48
CA LYS A 358 3.66 -21.89 14.39
C LYS A 358 4.60 -23.05 14.68
N GLY A 359 5.67 -23.14 13.89
CA GLY A 359 6.65 -24.20 14.02
C GLY A 359 6.20 -25.51 13.35
N TRP A 360 5.20 -25.44 12.47
CA TRP A 360 4.68 -26.61 11.77
C TRP A 360 5.52 -26.90 10.52
N MET A 361 5.56 -28.18 10.15
CA MET A 361 6.15 -28.64 8.91
C MET A 361 5.05 -29.13 7.97
N PRO A 362 5.17 -28.89 6.64
CA PRO A 362 4.27 -29.50 5.68
C PRO A 362 4.39 -31.03 5.71
N THR A 363 3.45 -31.71 5.06
CA THR A 363 3.60 -33.13 4.74
C THR A 363 4.83 -33.37 3.84
N LYS A 364 5.25 -34.64 3.70
CA LYS A 364 6.34 -35.02 2.77
C LYS A 364 6.12 -34.56 1.33
N SER A 365 4.86 -34.37 0.94
CA SER A 365 4.46 -33.88 -0.39
C SER A 365 4.34 -32.35 -0.46
N GLY A 366 4.80 -31.62 0.56
CA GLY A 366 4.75 -30.16 0.61
C GLY A 366 3.34 -29.58 0.81
N LEU A 367 2.45 -30.34 1.46
CA LEU A 367 1.05 -29.93 1.67
C LEU A 367 0.79 -29.47 3.12
N TRP A 368 -0.05 -28.47 3.28
CA TRP A 368 -0.60 -28.06 4.58
C TRP A 368 -2.08 -27.66 4.45
N ASN A 369 -2.90 -28.08 5.41
CA ASN A 369 -4.33 -27.79 5.39
C ASN A 369 -4.62 -26.44 6.04
N ILE A 370 -5.26 -25.57 5.28
CA ILE A 370 -5.77 -24.29 5.75
C ILE A 370 -7.05 -24.57 6.55
N PRO A 371 -7.15 -24.18 7.83
CA PRO A 371 -8.38 -24.31 8.58
C PRO A 371 -9.46 -23.35 8.05
N ASN A 372 -10.69 -23.50 8.53
CA ASN A 372 -11.74 -22.54 8.23
C ASN A 372 -11.29 -21.11 8.58
N GLN A 373 -11.60 -20.16 7.70
CA GLN A 373 -11.48 -18.74 8.07
C GLN A 373 -12.33 -18.42 9.31
N PRO A 374 -11.97 -17.43 10.13
CA PRO A 374 -12.61 -17.22 11.43
C PRO A 374 -14.12 -16.97 11.38
N THR A 375 -14.60 -16.23 10.39
CA THR A 375 -16.03 -15.90 10.20
C THR A 375 -16.39 -15.84 8.72
N SER A 376 -17.61 -16.22 8.36
CA SER A 376 -18.11 -16.18 6.97
C SER A 376 -18.46 -14.77 6.49
N ASN A 377 -18.97 -13.93 7.41
CA ASN A 377 -19.55 -12.63 7.07
C ASN A 377 -18.50 -11.51 6.97
N ASP A 378 -17.23 -11.87 7.01
CA ASP A 378 -16.09 -10.98 7.05
C ASP A 378 -15.02 -11.46 6.07
N ASP A 379 -14.20 -10.51 5.61
CA ASP A 379 -13.02 -10.79 4.81
C ASP A 379 -11.77 -11.10 5.66
N TRP A 380 -10.87 -11.94 5.15
CA TRP A 380 -9.66 -12.33 5.90
C TRP A 380 -8.47 -12.41 4.96
N VAL A 381 -7.27 -12.21 5.51
CA VAL A 381 -6.02 -12.46 4.80
C VAL A 381 -5.30 -13.62 5.50
N LEU A 382 -4.99 -14.67 4.76
CA LEU A 382 -4.10 -15.74 5.20
C LEU A 382 -2.67 -15.33 4.92
N LYS A 383 -1.80 -15.41 5.92
CA LYS A 383 -0.35 -15.30 5.77
C LYS A 383 0.29 -16.60 6.21
N ILE A 384 1.09 -17.21 5.34
CA ILE A 384 1.97 -18.34 5.66
C ILE A 384 3.40 -17.91 5.35
N GLN A 385 4.30 -18.06 6.32
CA GLN A 385 5.68 -17.61 6.20
C GLN A 385 6.62 -18.70 6.70
N LEU A 386 7.67 -18.98 5.93
CA LEU A 386 8.78 -19.81 6.31
C LEU A 386 9.58 -19.10 7.43
N ILE A 387 9.81 -19.82 8.53
CA ILE A 387 10.59 -19.36 9.68
C ILE A 387 11.90 -20.14 9.85
N ASN A 388 12.18 -21.16 9.01
CA ASN A 388 13.50 -21.80 8.86
C ASN A 388 13.57 -22.61 7.54
N GLY A 389 14.63 -22.41 6.74
CA GLY A 389 14.94 -23.07 5.45
C GLY A 389 15.43 -22.09 4.37
N SER A 390 16.48 -22.43 3.60
CA SER A 390 17.15 -21.58 2.58
C SER A 390 16.18 -20.96 1.55
N ASN A 391 16.28 -19.73 1.02
CA ASN A 391 17.43 -18.87 0.68
C ASN A 391 17.04 -17.37 0.57
N THR A 392 16.48 -16.78 1.63
CA THR A 392 16.47 -15.32 1.91
C THR A 392 16.18 -15.18 3.41
N SER A 393 17.21 -15.24 4.26
CA SER A 393 17.03 -15.43 5.71
C SER A 393 15.99 -14.46 6.30
N PRO A 394 14.84 -14.95 6.78
CA PRO A 394 13.78 -14.09 7.29
C PRO A 394 14.25 -13.43 8.59
N ASN A 395 13.86 -12.17 8.81
CA ASN A 395 14.09 -11.49 10.10
C ASN A 395 13.28 -12.21 11.19
N TYR A 396 13.95 -13.01 12.03
CA TYR A 396 13.31 -13.77 13.10
C TYR A 396 12.74 -12.91 14.22
N ALA A 397 13.17 -11.65 14.33
CA ALA A 397 12.62 -10.72 15.31
C ALA A 397 11.28 -10.12 14.87
N PHE A 398 10.99 -10.06 13.56
CA PHE A 398 9.84 -9.33 13.03
C PHE A 398 8.52 -9.81 13.65
N GLY A 399 7.80 -8.88 14.28
CA GLY A 399 6.51 -9.11 14.92
C GLY A 399 6.56 -9.99 16.19
N MET A 400 7.74 -10.28 16.72
CA MET A 400 7.88 -11.05 17.97
C MET A 400 7.49 -10.20 19.19
N ASN A 401 7.17 -10.90 20.28
CA ASN A 401 6.99 -10.25 21.57
C ASN A 401 8.35 -9.79 22.11
N ILE A 402 8.35 -8.60 22.70
CA ILE A 402 9.54 -8.06 23.38
C ILE A 402 9.26 -7.79 24.85
N LYS A 403 10.29 -7.95 25.67
CA LYS A 403 10.37 -7.48 27.05
C LYS A 403 11.51 -6.47 27.15
N ARG A 404 11.41 -5.52 28.07
CA ARG A 404 12.49 -4.55 28.29
C ARG A 404 12.57 -4.12 29.74
N SER A 405 13.71 -3.54 30.09
CA SER A 405 13.99 -3.05 31.44
C SER A 405 13.18 -1.81 31.82
N SER A 406 12.90 -0.92 30.87
CA SER A 406 12.10 0.29 31.07
C SER A 406 11.64 0.94 29.77
N ASP A 407 10.73 1.90 29.91
CA ASP A 407 10.16 2.70 28.84
C ASP A 407 10.31 4.20 29.17
N GLN A 408 10.67 5.03 28.18
CA GLN A 408 10.68 6.48 28.35
C GLN A 408 9.25 7.03 28.47
N ASN A 409 8.29 6.49 27.71
CA ASN A 409 6.89 6.90 27.77
C ASN A 409 5.92 5.76 27.44
N ILE A 410 4.61 5.99 27.62
CA ILE A 410 3.58 4.96 27.39
C ILE A 410 3.50 4.48 25.93
N ASN A 411 3.92 5.31 24.97
CA ASN A 411 3.92 4.94 23.56
C ASN A 411 5.05 3.96 23.23
N ASP A 412 6.08 3.83 24.08
CA ASP A 412 7.15 2.85 23.87
C ASP A 412 6.71 1.43 24.25
N ARG A 413 5.47 1.25 24.73
CA ARG A 413 4.97 -0.01 25.32
C ARG A 413 4.59 -1.11 24.32
N PHE A 414 4.57 -0.84 23.02
CA PHE A 414 4.23 -1.81 21.98
C PHE A 414 5.47 -2.59 21.51
N ASN A 415 5.33 -3.54 20.57
CA ASN A 415 6.43 -4.29 19.94
C ASN A 415 7.30 -3.42 18.99
N LYS A 416 7.49 -2.14 19.33
CA LYS A 416 8.39 -1.21 18.66
C LYS A 416 9.83 -1.71 18.78
N ALA A 417 10.65 -1.45 17.77
CA ALA A 417 11.97 -2.05 17.55
C ALA A 417 11.98 -3.47 16.97
N VAL A 418 10.82 -4.08 16.68
CA VAL A 418 10.73 -5.32 15.91
C VAL A 418 9.51 -5.32 14.97
N ASP A 419 8.98 -4.14 14.64
CA ASP A 419 7.75 -3.98 13.85
C ASP A 419 8.03 -3.66 12.38
N GLY A 420 9.31 -3.55 11.99
CA GLY A 420 9.75 -3.19 10.64
C GLY A 420 9.48 -1.72 10.29
N ASN A 421 9.08 -0.88 11.25
CA ASN A 421 8.76 0.52 11.02
C ASN A 421 9.81 1.46 11.63
N LEU A 422 10.74 1.95 10.80
CA LEU A 422 11.82 2.85 11.22
C LEU A 422 11.34 4.24 11.70
N SER A 423 10.04 4.55 11.61
CA SER A 423 9.46 5.77 12.21
C SER A 423 9.01 5.58 13.65
N THR A 424 8.96 4.32 14.15
CA THR A 424 8.71 4.01 15.56
C THR A 424 10.02 3.62 16.25
N SER A 425 10.07 3.78 17.57
CA SER A 425 11.24 3.39 18.34
C SER A 425 10.86 2.96 19.74
N TRP A 426 11.72 2.16 20.36
CA TRP A 426 11.78 2.00 21.81
C TRP A 426 12.94 2.82 22.38
N GLN A 427 12.70 3.49 23.51
CA GLN A 427 13.72 4.27 24.22
C GLN A 427 13.82 3.83 25.69
N ILE A 428 15.06 3.67 26.15
CA ILE A 428 15.36 3.44 27.57
C ILE A 428 14.97 4.68 28.38
N ASN A 429 14.34 4.49 29.54
CA ASN A 429 13.98 5.59 30.41
C ASN A 429 15.21 6.44 30.80
N ASN A 430 15.14 7.76 30.62
CA ASN A 430 16.25 8.69 30.88
C ASN A 430 16.75 8.65 32.32
N THR A 431 15.90 8.33 33.29
CA THR A 431 16.30 8.21 34.71
C THR A 431 17.10 6.93 34.97
N GLN A 432 16.83 5.86 34.22
CA GLN A 432 17.56 4.60 34.34
C GLN A 432 18.89 4.63 33.59
N GLY A 433 18.92 5.26 32.41
CA GLY A 433 20.09 5.27 31.53
C GLY A 433 20.45 3.87 31.02
N SER A 434 21.54 3.76 30.27
CA SER A 434 22.00 2.50 29.68
C SER A 434 22.71 1.58 30.66
N ASN A 435 22.66 1.82 31.98
CA ASN A 435 23.32 0.98 32.97
C ASN A 435 22.54 -0.33 33.23
N ASN A 436 22.92 -1.40 32.54
CA ASN A 436 22.29 -2.72 32.61
C ASN A 436 20.81 -2.73 32.18
N SER A 437 20.48 -1.81 31.27
CA SER A 437 19.18 -1.77 30.59
C SER A 437 19.17 -2.79 29.45
N TRP A 438 18.02 -3.37 29.14
CA TRP A 438 17.95 -4.47 28.18
C TRP A 438 16.65 -4.48 27.38
N LEU A 439 16.73 -5.03 26.16
CA LEU A 439 15.60 -5.39 25.31
C LEU A 439 15.74 -6.87 24.94
N THR A 440 14.76 -7.67 25.32
CA THR A 440 14.66 -9.10 25.06
C THR A 440 13.63 -9.36 23.98
N ILE A 441 13.99 -10.17 23.01
CA ILE A 441 13.10 -10.70 21.97
C ILE A 441 12.79 -12.15 22.35
N GLU A 442 11.51 -12.46 22.50
CA GLU A 442 11.06 -13.79 22.87
C GLU A 442 10.69 -14.59 21.62
N PHE A 443 11.52 -15.57 21.28
CA PHE A 443 11.22 -16.50 20.21
C PHE A 443 10.27 -17.59 20.73
N CYS A 444 9.34 -18.03 19.88
CA CYS A 444 8.39 -19.08 20.29
C CYS A 444 9.01 -20.49 20.30
N VAL A 445 10.18 -20.65 19.70
CA VAL A 445 10.97 -21.88 19.64
C VAL A 445 12.44 -21.54 19.75
N ASN A 446 13.28 -22.53 20.04
CA ASN A 446 14.72 -22.37 19.88
C ASN A 446 15.04 -22.12 18.40
N ILE A 447 15.65 -20.97 18.10
CA ILE A 447 16.15 -20.65 16.76
C ILE A 447 17.67 -20.62 16.78
N THR A 448 18.28 -20.99 15.67
CA THR A 448 19.70 -20.75 15.42
C THR A 448 19.85 -19.41 14.71
N PHE A 449 20.79 -18.60 15.15
CA PHE A 449 21.09 -17.30 14.53
C PHE A 449 22.56 -16.94 14.75
N ASN A 450 23.11 -16.18 13.82
CA ASN A 450 24.51 -15.77 13.83
C ASN A 450 24.70 -14.32 13.36
N LYS A 451 23.61 -13.62 13.03
CA LYS A 451 23.61 -12.21 12.65
C LYS A 451 22.49 -11.44 13.37
N VAL A 452 22.83 -10.26 13.84
CA VAL A 452 21.89 -9.28 14.40
C VAL A 452 22.15 -7.93 13.75
N ARG A 453 21.11 -7.29 13.22
CA ARG A 453 21.16 -5.88 12.83
C ARG A 453 20.47 -5.05 13.90
N ILE A 454 21.07 -3.94 14.28
CA ILE A 454 20.47 -2.96 15.20
C ILE A 454 20.48 -1.60 14.50
N ILE A 455 19.32 -0.95 14.42
CA ILE A 455 19.17 0.41 13.92
C ILE A 455 18.79 1.30 15.11
N ALA A 456 19.59 2.32 15.38
CA ALA A 456 19.50 3.14 16.58
C ALA A 456 19.66 4.64 16.26
N TYR A 457 19.20 5.49 17.19
CA TYR A 457 19.38 6.93 17.05
C TYR A 457 20.76 7.38 17.55
N GLY A 458 21.56 7.92 16.64
CA GLY A 458 22.87 8.47 16.99
C GLY A 458 23.83 7.39 17.51
N GLN A 459 24.95 7.85 18.06
CA GLN A 459 25.94 7.01 18.73
C GLN A 459 25.80 7.11 20.25
N ARG A 460 24.56 7.06 20.76
CA ARG A 460 24.29 7.22 22.19
C ARG A 460 24.81 6.07 23.03
N THR A 461 24.78 4.84 22.54
CA THR A 461 25.27 3.67 23.28
C THR A 461 26.79 3.52 23.11
N THR A 462 27.51 3.57 24.23
CA THR A 462 28.98 3.47 24.29
C THR A 462 29.49 2.14 24.84
N ALA A 463 28.62 1.19 25.19
CA ALA A 463 28.94 -0.23 25.28
C ALA A 463 27.68 -1.09 25.40
N TYR A 464 27.68 -2.26 24.75
CA TYR A 464 26.60 -3.25 24.87
C TYR A 464 27.11 -4.67 24.57
N TYR A 465 26.30 -5.66 24.93
CA TYR A 465 26.51 -7.04 24.53
C TYR A 465 25.18 -7.71 24.16
N ILE A 466 25.26 -8.78 23.37
CA ILE A 466 24.12 -9.59 22.95
C ILE A 466 24.22 -10.92 23.67
N GLU A 467 23.11 -11.34 24.28
CA GLU A 467 23.00 -12.66 24.89
C GLU A 467 21.88 -13.49 24.29
N TYR A 468 21.97 -14.79 24.46
CA TYR A 468 20.93 -15.75 24.13
C TYR A 468 20.61 -16.64 25.33
N TRP A 469 19.35 -17.06 25.43
CA TRP A 469 18.88 -17.96 26.47
C TRP A 469 18.91 -19.40 25.96
N ASN A 470 19.71 -20.27 26.59
CA ASN A 470 19.85 -21.66 26.18
C ASN A 470 18.79 -22.60 26.79
N GLY A 471 17.82 -22.06 27.53
CA GLY A 471 16.83 -22.82 28.31
C GLY A 471 17.10 -22.82 29.82
N THR A 472 18.32 -22.47 30.26
CA THR A 472 18.69 -22.47 31.69
C THR A 472 19.47 -21.24 32.12
N ASN A 473 20.39 -20.75 31.28
CA ASN A 473 21.22 -19.57 31.58
C ASN A 473 21.31 -18.64 30.37
N TRP A 474 21.61 -17.37 30.63
CA TRP A 474 22.02 -16.41 29.61
C TRP A 474 23.50 -16.59 29.29
N PHE A 475 23.84 -16.57 28.01
CA PHE A 475 25.20 -16.61 27.51
C PHE A 475 25.46 -15.46 26.56
N ILE A 476 26.64 -14.85 26.65
CA ILE A 476 27.06 -13.76 25.76
C ILE A 476 27.44 -14.36 24.39
N ALA A 477 26.73 -13.93 23.35
CA ALA A 477 27.04 -14.24 21.96
C ALA A 477 28.03 -13.24 21.36
N TYR A 478 27.97 -11.98 21.79
CA TYR A 478 28.78 -10.90 21.23
C TYR A 478 28.91 -9.70 22.17
N THR A 479 30.06 -9.01 22.18
CA THR A 479 30.30 -7.80 22.97
C THR A 479 30.88 -6.71 22.07
N LYS A 480 30.44 -5.46 22.25
CA LYS A 480 30.92 -4.30 21.48
C LYS A 480 30.99 -3.02 22.31
N SER A 481 31.92 -2.15 21.93
CA SER A 481 32.21 -0.88 22.60
C SER A 481 31.45 0.33 22.06
N THR A 482 30.66 0.25 21.00
CA THR A 482 29.82 1.38 20.53
C THR A 482 28.74 0.85 19.58
N LEU A 483 27.52 1.35 19.71
CA LEU A 483 26.45 1.13 18.75
C LEU A 483 26.39 2.32 17.78
N ASN A 484 26.57 2.07 16.48
CA ASN A 484 26.35 3.10 15.47
C ASN A 484 24.86 3.28 15.15
N ASN A 485 24.52 4.28 14.33
CA ASN A 485 23.15 4.44 13.81
C ASN A 485 22.59 3.15 13.18
N LYS A 486 23.49 2.33 12.62
CA LYS A 486 23.20 0.98 12.15
C LYS A 486 24.43 0.12 12.34
N ASP A 487 24.25 -1.04 12.96
CA ASP A 487 25.27 -2.06 13.08
C ASP A 487 24.77 -3.41 12.56
N ASP A 488 25.51 -3.99 11.61
CA ASP A 488 25.37 -5.36 11.16
C ASP A 488 26.40 -6.22 11.90
N ILE A 489 25.93 -7.06 12.82
CA ILE A 489 26.76 -7.82 13.75
C ILE A 489 26.70 -9.28 13.37
N THR A 490 27.86 -9.93 13.23
CA THR A 490 27.97 -11.37 13.00
C THR A 490 28.82 -12.01 14.08
N PHE A 491 28.42 -13.19 14.56
CA PHE A 491 29.13 -13.98 15.57
C PHE A 491 28.97 -15.48 15.29
N THR A 492 29.65 -16.34 16.04
CA THR A 492 29.48 -17.80 15.92
C THR A 492 28.02 -18.17 16.17
N ALA A 493 27.42 -18.98 15.29
CA ALA A 493 26.01 -19.35 15.41
C ALA A 493 25.66 -19.89 16.80
N VAL A 494 24.59 -19.34 17.38
CA VAL A 494 24.06 -19.74 18.69
C VAL A 494 22.61 -20.18 18.54
N THR A 495 22.13 -20.99 19.47
CA THR A 495 20.75 -21.46 19.50
C THR A 495 20.09 -21.10 20.83
N GLY A 496 18.94 -20.43 20.77
CA GLY A 496 18.19 -20.06 21.98
C GLY A 496 16.73 -19.72 21.72
N SER A 497 15.90 -19.77 22.76
CA SER A 497 14.48 -19.38 22.70
C SER A 497 14.26 -17.89 22.99
N GLN A 498 15.30 -17.20 23.43
CA GLN A 498 15.29 -15.75 23.59
C GLN A 498 16.65 -15.20 23.21
N MET A 499 16.67 -13.95 22.76
CA MET A 499 17.88 -13.14 22.76
C MET A 499 17.61 -11.83 23.46
N ARG A 500 18.65 -11.18 23.96
CA ARG A 500 18.55 -9.82 24.46
C ARG A 500 19.77 -8.99 24.13
N ILE A 501 19.55 -7.71 23.90
CA ILE A 501 20.61 -6.70 23.85
C ILE A 501 20.69 -6.08 25.24
N VAL A 502 21.86 -6.14 25.85
CA VAL A 502 22.13 -5.50 27.15
C VAL A 502 23.02 -4.29 26.92
N PHE A 503 22.45 -3.13 27.18
CA PHE A 503 23.14 -1.85 27.16
C PHE A 503 23.86 -1.69 28.50
N THR A 504 25.12 -1.22 28.46
CA THR A 504 25.96 -1.09 29.68
C THR A 504 26.47 0.32 29.93
N SER A 505 26.62 1.13 28.87
CA SER A 505 26.98 2.55 29.01
C SER A 505 26.48 3.37 27.82
N ASP A 506 26.31 4.67 28.04
CA ASP A 506 25.94 5.67 27.04
C ASP A 506 26.81 6.95 27.12
N ASP A 507 26.56 7.89 26.22
CA ASP A 507 27.23 9.20 26.11
C ASP A 507 26.60 10.30 26.99
N GLY A 508 25.73 9.92 27.94
CA GLY A 508 24.93 10.84 28.73
C GLY A 508 23.48 10.99 28.25
N TYR A 509 23.10 10.34 27.13
CA TYR A 509 21.72 10.22 26.68
C TYR A 509 21.30 8.75 26.55
N SER A 510 20.11 8.40 27.06
CA SER A 510 19.58 7.05 26.92
C SER A 510 19.45 6.60 25.46
N SER A 511 19.73 5.30 25.25
CA SER A 511 19.67 4.65 23.94
C SER A 511 18.24 4.61 23.37
N ILE A 512 18.11 4.82 22.06
CA ILE A 512 16.87 4.71 21.28
C ILE A 512 17.11 3.69 20.17
N VAL A 513 16.24 2.70 20.06
CA VAL A 513 16.31 1.63 19.07
C VAL A 513 15.10 1.72 18.16
N TYR A 514 15.34 1.86 16.86
CA TYR A 514 14.31 1.88 15.82
C TYR A 514 13.92 0.48 15.38
N GLU A 515 14.91 -0.41 15.21
CA GLU A 515 14.67 -1.78 14.75
C GLU A 515 15.81 -2.72 15.19
N VAL A 516 15.45 -3.95 15.51
CA VAL A 516 16.34 -5.08 15.74
C VAL A 516 15.93 -6.21 14.80
N GLU A 517 16.86 -6.64 13.97
CA GLU A 517 16.66 -7.73 13.02
C GLU A 517 17.59 -8.89 13.36
N VAL A 518 17.11 -10.13 13.21
CA VAL A 518 17.82 -11.35 13.61
C VAL A 518 17.80 -12.35 12.49
N TYR A 519 18.98 -12.89 12.15
CA TYR A 519 19.15 -13.76 10.99
C TYR A 519 20.08 -14.95 11.28
N ASP A 520 19.85 -16.02 10.53
CA ASP A 520 20.82 -17.11 10.34
C ASP A 520 21.40 -17.00 8.93
N LEU A 521 22.65 -16.53 8.84
CA LEU A 521 23.43 -16.53 7.60
C LEU A 521 24.00 -17.93 7.38
N THR A 522 23.67 -18.54 6.25
CA THR A 522 24.32 -19.78 5.84
C THR A 522 25.56 -19.47 4.99
N SER A 523 26.43 -20.46 4.77
CA SER A 523 27.70 -20.27 4.05
C SER A 523 27.56 -19.79 2.59
N THR A 524 26.33 -19.71 2.07
CA THR A 524 26.01 -19.15 0.74
C THR A 524 25.65 -17.66 0.76
N ASP A 525 25.53 -17.04 1.95
CA ASP A 525 25.10 -15.65 2.14
C ASP A 525 26.26 -14.67 2.47
N ILE A 526 27.52 -15.13 2.35
CA ILE A 526 28.75 -14.33 2.56
C ILE A 526 29.43 -14.03 1.23
#